data_AF-A0A7W0G1Y2-F1
#
_entry.id   AF-A0A7W0G1Y2-F1
#
_cell.length_a   1.000
_cell.length_b   1.000
_cell.length_c   1.000
_cell.angle_alpha   90.00
_cell.angle_beta   90.00
_cell.angle_gamma   90.00
#
_symmetry.space_group_name_H-M   'P 1'
#
loop_
_entity.id
_entity.type
_entity.pdbx_description
1 polymer ?
#
loop_
_entity_poly.entity_id
_entity_poly.type
_entity_poly.pdbx_seq_one_letter_code
_entity_poly.pdbx_strand_id
1 'polypeptide(L)'
;MRAFMLTLVAFMALPATGFAQGGSQRRERREERRENRQERREERREERRGRNWDRYGQYGGSFQLRQTALNAGYNEGIKEGRKDANRGRSTNYRNSSAFRNATKDYSSRLGDKELYRRYYRDGYENGYNDGYNGY
;
A
#
# COMPACT_ATOMS: atom_id res chain seq x y z
N MET A 1 -5.08 57.64 -63.50
CA MET A 1 -6.28 56.89 -63.96
C MET A 1 -6.16 55.48 -63.36
N ARG A 2 -6.84 55.18 -62.24
CA ARG A 2 -8.16 54.53 -62.12
C ARG A 2 -8.24 53.13 -62.75
N ALA A 3 -8.34 52.10 -61.90
CA ALA A 3 -9.21 50.91 -61.95
C ALA A 3 -8.59 49.83 -61.03
N PHE A 4 -9.04 49.58 -59.80
CA PHE A 4 -10.25 48.82 -59.40
C PHE A 4 -10.55 47.59 -60.25
N MET A 5 -10.16 46.41 -59.76
CA MET A 5 -10.97 45.20 -59.89
C MET A 5 -10.92 44.38 -58.59
N LEU A 6 -12.06 44.43 -57.91
CA LEU A 6 -12.54 43.49 -56.89
C LEU A 6 -12.87 42.13 -57.52
N THR A 7 -13.13 41.16 -56.64
CA THR A 7 -13.58 39.76 -56.85
C THR A 7 -12.41 38.76 -56.87
N LEU A 8 -12.43 37.64 -56.14
CA LEU A 8 -13.54 36.87 -55.57
C LEU A 8 -12.93 35.96 -54.46
N VAL A 9 -13.61 35.85 -53.31
CA VAL A 9 -13.20 34.94 -52.22
C VAL A 9 -13.47 33.50 -52.67
N ALA A 10 -12.44 32.66 -52.72
CA ALA A 10 -12.59 31.21 -52.85
C ALA A 10 -12.22 30.56 -51.51
N PHE A 11 -13.26 30.18 -50.77
CA PHE A 11 -13.20 29.27 -49.62
C PHE A 11 -12.66 27.92 -50.10
N MET A 12 -11.38 27.63 -49.86
CA MET A 12 -10.84 26.29 -50.07
C MET A 12 -10.79 25.58 -48.71
N ALA A 13 -11.92 24.95 -48.38
CA ALA A 13 -12.00 23.96 -47.32
C ALA A 13 -11.08 22.79 -47.70
N LEU A 14 -10.01 22.60 -46.95
CA LEU A 14 -9.20 21.39 -47.05
C LEU A 14 -9.81 20.30 -46.16
N PRO A 15 -9.81 19.04 -46.64
CA PRO A 15 -10.58 17.94 -46.07
C PRO A 15 -10.10 17.57 -44.66
N ALA A 16 -11.05 17.41 -43.75
CA ALA A 16 -10.86 16.67 -42.51
C ALA A 16 -10.50 15.22 -42.85
N THR A 17 -9.21 14.91 -42.83
CA THR A 17 -8.72 13.53 -42.89
C THR A 17 -8.90 12.92 -41.49
N GLY A 18 -9.77 11.92 -41.44
CA GLY A 18 -10.22 11.29 -40.22
C GLY A 18 -9.21 10.37 -39.57
N PHE A 19 -9.45 10.18 -38.27
CA PHE A 19 -9.26 8.96 -37.48
C PHE A 19 -7.94 8.19 -37.63
N ALA A 20 -7.03 8.42 -36.67
CA ALA A 20 -6.24 7.35 -36.10
C ALA A 20 -5.83 7.63 -34.64
N GLN A 21 -6.51 6.92 -33.73
CA GLN A 21 -5.84 6.04 -32.77
C GLN A 21 -5.20 6.68 -31.52
N GLY A 22 -6.05 6.93 -30.50
CA GLY A 22 -5.91 6.29 -29.18
C GLY A 22 -4.52 6.28 -28.51
N GLY A 23 -3.80 7.40 -28.52
CA GLY A 23 -2.45 7.49 -27.93
C GLY A 23 -2.34 8.25 -26.60
N SER A 24 -3.30 9.10 -26.26
CA SER A 24 -3.16 10.06 -25.16
C SER A 24 -3.98 9.78 -23.89
N GLN A 25 -4.85 8.75 -23.88
CA GLN A 25 -5.58 8.36 -22.66
C GLN A 25 -4.92 7.19 -21.91
N ARG A 26 -3.87 6.58 -22.50
CA ARG A 26 -3.24 5.36 -21.99
C ARG A 26 -2.07 5.62 -21.03
N ARG A 27 -1.54 6.85 -21.02
CA ARG A 27 -0.48 7.28 -20.09
C ARG A 27 -1.06 7.72 -18.75
N GLU A 28 -2.12 8.52 -18.77
CA GLU A 28 -2.79 9.02 -17.56
C GLU A 28 -3.44 7.89 -16.74
N ARG A 29 -4.07 6.91 -17.41
CA ARG A 29 -4.68 5.73 -16.74
C ARG A 29 -3.66 4.79 -16.07
N ARG A 30 -2.36 4.95 -16.33
CA ARG A 30 -1.28 4.12 -15.76
C ARG A 30 -0.67 4.73 -14.50
N GLU A 31 -0.80 6.04 -14.34
CA GLU A 31 -0.35 6.79 -13.14
C GLU A 31 -1.45 6.82 -12.08
N GLU A 32 -2.71 6.97 -12.50
CA GLU A 32 -3.89 6.92 -11.61
C GLU A 32 -4.02 5.55 -10.89
N ARG A 33 -3.60 4.46 -11.55
CA ARG A 33 -3.58 3.09 -10.95
C ARG A 33 -2.43 2.86 -9.96
N ARG A 34 -1.41 3.72 -9.96
CA ARG A 34 -0.29 3.70 -9.00
C ARG A 34 -0.63 4.53 -7.77
N GLU A 35 -1.26 5.69 -7.95
CA GLU A 35 -1.69 6.57 -6.85
C GLU A 35 -2.86 5.99 -6.06
N ASN A 36 -3.86 5.40 -6.72
CA ASN A 36 -4.97 4.72 -6.04
C ASN A 36 -4.51 3.51 -5.19
N ARG A 37 -3.40 2.86 -5.56
CA ARG A 37 -2.77 1.77 -4.77
C ARG A 37 -2.01 2.32 -3.56
N GLN A 38 -1.58 3.57 -3.59
CA GLN A 38 -0.78 4.21 -2.56
C GLN A 38 -1.67 4.87 -1.50
N GLU A 39 -2.76 5.51 -1.90
CA GLU A 39 -3.75 6.14 -0.99
C GLU A 39 -4.57 5.10 -0.21
N ARG A 40 -5.03 4.02 -0.88
CA ARG A 40 -5.71 2.89 -0.21
C ARG A 40 -4.81 2.12 0.77
N ARG A 41 -3.50 2.38 0.74
CA ARG A 41 -2.48 1.80 1.62
C ARG A 41 -2.29 2.63 2.90
N GLU A 42 -2.67 3.90 2.87
CA GLU A 42 -2.50 4.85 3.97
C GLU A 42 -3.82 5.06 4.74
N GLU A 43 -4.98 5.11 4.08
CA GLU A 43 -6.28 5.14 4.79
C GLU A 43 -6.53 3.90 5.65
N ARG A 44 -6.20 2.71 5.13
CA ARG A 44 -6.26 1.45 5.89
C ARG A 44 -5.25 1.35 7.03
N ARG A 45 -4.28 2.27 7.06
CA ARG A 45 -3.24 2.38 8.08
C ARG A 45 -3.79 3.13 9.30
N GLU A 46 -4.77 4.02 9.08
CA GLU A 46 -5.44 4.77 10.13
C GLU A 46 -6.66 4.04 10.70
N GLU A 47 -7.47 3.38 9.88
CA GLU A 47 -8.62 2.60 10.35
C GLU A 47 -8.22 1.43 11.26
N ARG A 48 -6.98 0.95 11.15
CA ARG A 48 -6.41 -0.12 11.99
C ARG A 48 -5.82 0.35 13.32
N ARG A 49 -5.68 1.66 13.55
CA ARG A 49 -5.29 2.21 14.86
C ARG A 49 -6.34 1.93 15.95
N GLY A 50 -7.58 1.62 15.57
CA GLY A 50 -8.68 1.30 16.48
C GLY A 50 -8.79 -0.16 16.92
N ARG A 51 -7.84 -1.03 16.56
CA ARG A 51 -7.80 -2.39 17.13
C ARG A 51 -7.31 -2.29 18.55
N ASN A 52 -8.23 -2.47 19.49
CA ASN A 52 -8.01 -2.54 20.93
C ASN A 52 -6.82 -3.49 21.25
N TRP A 53 -5.61 -2.94 21.27
CA TRP A 53 -4.36 -3.66 21.56
C TRP A 53 -4.28 -4.11 23.03
N ASP A 54 -5.26 -3.71 23.84
CA ASP A 54 -5.45 -4.15 25.22
C ASP A 54 -5.85 -5.63 25.30
N ARG A 55 -6.26 -6.23 24.18
CA ARG A 55 -6.58 -7.66 24.08
C ARG A 55 -5.35 -8.57 23.97
N TYR A 56 -4.17 -8.02 23.70
CA TYR A 56 -2.92 -8.80 23.65
C TYR A 56 -2.38 -9.06 25.05
N GLY A 57 -1.71 -10.21 25.24
CA GLY A 57 -1.22 -10.66 26.54
C GLY A 57 -0.54 -9.54 27.32
N GLN A 58 -0.94 -9.35 28.57
CA GLN A 58 -0.32 -8.36 29.46
C GLN A 58 1.02 -8.90 29.96
N TYR A 59 2.01 -8.97 29.07
CA TYR A 59 3.40 -9.32 29.39
C TYR A 59 4.13 -8.18 30.12
N GLY A 60 3.48 -7.03 30.30
CA GLY A 60 4.04 -5.83 30.93
C GLY A 60 4.72 -4.88 29.95
N GLY A 61 5.60 -4.03 30.46
CA GLY A 61 6.37 -3.04 29.67
C GLY A 61 5.64 -1.73 29.41
N SER A 62 6.34 -0.82 28.72
CA SER A 62 5.80 0.50 28.38
C SER A 62 4.72 0.39 27.29
N PHE A 63 3.73 1.28 27.34
CA PHE A 63 2.72 1.40 26.28
C PHE A 63 3.36 1.60 24.90
N GLN A 64 4.42 2.40 24.83
CA GLN A 64 5.18 2.66 23.60
C GLN A 64 5.87 1.40 23.07
N LEU A 65 6.47 0.57 23.93
CA LEU A 65 7.05 -0.72 23.53
C LEU A 65 5.98 -1.61 22.91
N ARG A 66 4.87 -1.80 23.64
CA ARG A 66 3.76 -2.65 23.21
C ARG A 66 3.21 -2.18 21.87
N GLN A 67 2.87 -0.90 21.76
CA GLN A 67 2.31 -0.32 20.54
C GLN A 67 3.30 -0.41 19.37
N THR A 68 4.57 -0.11 19.58
CA THR A 68 5.59 -0.19 18.52
C THR A 68 5.75 -1.63 18.02
N ALA A 69 5.86 -2.58 18.96
CA ALA A 69 6.03 -3.99 18.65
C ALA A 69 4.83 -4.56 17.87
N LEU A 70 3.61 -4.32 18.36
CA LEU A 70 2.38 -4.81 17.72
C LEU A 70 2.20 -4.22 16.31
N ASN A 71 2.45 -2.92 16.13
CA ASN A 71 2.36 -2.28 14.82
C ASN A 71 3.42 -2.80 13.85
N ALA A 72 4.67 -2.93 14.29
CA ALA A 72 5.75 -3.44 13.46
C ALA A 72 5.50 -4.89 13.04
N GLY A 73 5.08 -5.72 14.00
CA GLY A 73 4.70 -7.11 13.78
C GLY A 73 3.58 -7.23 12.76
N TYR A 74 2.47 -6.55 13.01
CA TYR A 74 1.27 -6.60 12.17
C TYR A 74 1.53 -6.13 10.73
N ASN A 75 2.31 -5.05 10.56
CA ASN A 75 2.65 -4.55 9.24
C ASN A 75 3.50 -5.55 8.43
N GLU A 76 4.47 -6.21 9.06
CA GLU A 76 5.27 -7.25 8.40
C GLU A 76 4.45 -8.52 8.14
N GLY A 77 3.60 -8.92 9.10
CA GLY A 77 2.67 -10.02 8.95
C GLY A 77 1.80 -9.87 7.71
N ILE A 78 1.19 -8.70 7.50
CA ILE A 78 0.35 -8.44 6.32
C ILE A 78 1.12 -8.55 5.01
N LYS A 79 2.35 -8.04 4.96
CA LYS A 79 3.16 -8.10 3.75
C LYS A 79 3.42 -9.56 3.37
N GLU A 80 3.80 -10.38 4.34
CA GLU A 80 4.10 -11.79 4.10
C GLU A 80 2.83 -12.60 3.82
N GLY A 81 1.76 -12.40 4.59
CA GLY A 81 0.48 -13.09 4.38
C GLY A 81 -0.09 -12.83 3.00
N ARG A 82 -0.06 -11.57 2.53
CA ARG A 82 -0.45 -11.25 1.15
C ARG A 82 0.45 -11.93 0.13
N LYS A 83 1.77 -11.91 0.35
CA LYS A 83 2.74 -12.52 -0.56
C LYS A 83 2.53 -14.03 -0.68
N ASP A 84 2.25 -14.71 0.42
CA ASP A 84 2.01 -16.14 0.44
C ASP A 84 0.65 -16.50 -0.17
N ALA A 85 -0.41 -15.74 0.13
CA ALA A 85 -1.71 -15.88 -0.53
C ALA A 85 -1.61 -15.71 -2.05
N ASN A 86 -0.90 -14.68 -2.54
CA ASN A 86 -0.67 -14.47 -3.96
C ASN A 86 0.13 -15.59 -4.63
N ARG A 87 0.94 -16.33 -3.88
CA ARG A 87 1.77 -17.44 -4.38
C ARG A 87 1.11 -18.81 -4.20
N GLY A 88 -0.11 -18.86 -3.66
CA GLY A 88 -0.79 -20.12 -3.32
C GLY A 88 -0.01 -20.98 -2.31
N ARG A 89 0.81 -20.35 -1.46
CA ARG A 89 1.63 -21.07 -0.48
C ARG A 89 0.82 -21.34 0.78
N SER A 90 1.06 -22.51 1.39
CA SER A 90 0.47 -22.87 2.68
C SER A 90 0.91 -21.92 3.80
N THR A 91 0.08 -21.78 4.83
CA THR A 91 0.26 -20.84 5.94
C THR A 91 1.46 -21.22 6.82
N ASN A 92 2.63 -20.65 6.52
CA ASN A 92 3.88 -20.96 7.22
C ASN A 92 4.61 -19.72 7.72
N TYR A 93 3.88 -18.83 8.40
CA TYR A 93 4.44 -17.60 8.97
C TYR A 93 5.62 -17.87 9.93
N ARG A 94 5.64 -19.03 10.59
CA ARG A 94 6.71 -19.43 11.53
C ARG A 94 8.09 -19.54 10.88
N ASN A 95 8.14 -19.81 9.58
CA ASN A 95 9.37 -19.87 8.81
C ASN A 95 9.83 -18.51 8.29
N SER A 96 9.06 -17.43 8.49
CA SER A 96 9.48 -16.09 8.11
C SER A 96 10.67 -15.62 8.96
N SER A 97 11.68 -15.03 8.33
CA SER A 97 12.79 -14.41 9.05
C SER A 97 12.30 -13.25 9.93
N ALA A 98 11.27 -12.51 9.47
CA ALA A 98 10.66 -11.43 10.24
C ALA A 98 9.99 -11.96 11.53
N PHE A 99 9.26 -13.09 11.46
CA PHE A 99 8.66 -13.72 12.64
C PHE A 99 9.71 -14.28 13.62
N ARG A 100 10.76 -14.92 13.08
CA ARG A 100 11.84 -15.51 13.88
C ARG A 100 12.67 -14.43 14.59
N ASN A 101 13.03 -13.38 13.86
CA ASN A 101 13.83 -12.28 14.37
C ASN A 101 13.01 -11.32 15.23
N ALA A 102 11.76 -11.03 14.88
CA ALA A 102 10.85 -10.25 15.70
C ALA A 102 11.40 -8.92 16.29
N THR A 103 12.32 -8.27 15.58
CA THR A 103 13.07 -7.09 16.04
C THR A 103 12.99 -5.91 15.08
N LYS A 104 12.11 -5.99 14.08
CA LYS A 104 11.91 -4.89 13.14
C LYS A 104 11.39 -3.68 13.91
N ASP A 105 12.04 -2.53 13.76
CA ASP A 105 11.73 -1.27 14.46
C ASP A 105 11.95 -1.30 15.98
N TYR A 106 12.67 -2.30 16.49
CA TYR A 106 13.10 -2.33 17.89
C TYR A 106 14.17 -1.26 18.17
N SER A 107 14.03 -0.60 19.31
CA SER A 107 15.04 0.26 19.91
C SER A 107 15.16 -0.08 21.39
N SER A 108 16.39 -0.16 21.91
CA SER A 108 16.65 -0.44 23.32
C SER A 108 16.01 0.58 24.27
N ARG A 109 15.74 1.79 23.79
CA ARG A 109 15.02 2.84 24.53
C ARG A 109 13.56 2.50 24.84
N LEU A 110 12.97 1.57 24.10
CA LEU A 110 11.60 1.12 24.33
C LEU A 110 11.50 0.20 25.56
N GLY A 111 12.57 -0.54 25.85
CA GLY A 111 12.63 -1.51 26.95
C GLY A 111 13.18 -2.87 26.51
N ASP A 112 12.75 -3.92 27.21
CA ASP A 112 13.25 -5.27 27.04
C ASP A 112 13.01 -5.82 25.62
N LYS A 113 14.05 -6.44 25.05
CA LYS A 113 14.03 -6.96 23.68
C LYS A 113 13.15 -8.19 23.55
N GLU A 114 13.14 -9.09 24.52
CA GLU A 114 12.31 -10.30 24.44
C GLU A 114 10.83 -9.97 24.62
N LEU A 115 10.51 -9.02 25.49
CA LEU A 115 9.17 -8.48 25.62
C LEU A 115 8.69 -7.85 24.31
N TYR A 116 9.54 -7.07 23.66
CA TYR A 116 9.26 -6.54 22.32
C TYR A 116 8.99 -7.67 21.31
N ARG A 117 9.85 -8.70 21.29
CA ARG A 117 9.72 -9.85 20.36
C ARG A 117 8.41 -10.62 20.57
N ARG A 118 7.93 -10.76 21.81
CA ARG A 118 6.63 -11.37 22.11
C ARG A 118 5.49 -10.59 21.48
N TYR A 119 5.37 -9.31 21.82
CA TYR A 119 4.33 -8.43 21.23
C TYR A 119 4.44 -8.35 19.70
N TYR A 120 5.65 -8.34 19.16
CA TYR A 120 5.86 -8.35 17.72
C TYR A 120 5.29 -9.61 17.07
N ARG A 121 5.56 -10.80 17.62
CA ARG A 121 5.07 -12.07 17.06
C ARG A 121 3.54 -12.14 17.12
N ASP A 122 2.96 -11.66 18.21
CA ASP A 122 1.51 -11.62 18.36
C ASP A 122 0.87 -10.71 17.30
N GLY A 123 1.43 -9.50 17.10
CA GLY A 123 0.98 -8.61 16.03
C GLY A 123 1.19 -9.22 14.65
N TYR A 124 2.33 -9.88 14.43
CA TYR A 124 2.69 -10.54 13.18
C TYR A 124 1.70 -11.63 12.80
N GLU A 125 1.36 -12.53 13.73
CA GLU A 125 0.43 -13.63 13.47
C GLU A 125 -0.94 -13.08 13.01
N ASN A 126 -1.47 -12.10 13.72
CA ASN A 126 -2.74 -11.47 13.36
C ASN A 126 -2.66 -10.76 12.00
N GLY A 127 -1.59 -10.01 11.76
CA GLY A 127 -1.37 -9.35 10.47
C GLY A 127 -1.21 -10.35 9.32
N TYR A 128 -0.51 -11.46 9.57
CA TYR A 128 -0.35 -12.52 8.58
C TYR A 128 -1.69 -13.14 8.19
N ASN A 129 -2.51 -13.49 9.18
CA ASN A 129 -3.83 -14.06 8.94
C ASN A 129 -4.72 -13.08 8.15
N ASP A 130 -4.74 -11.81 8.51
CA ASP A 130 -5.50 -10.79 7.77
C ASP A 130 -4.98 -10.59 6.34
N GLY A 131 -3.66 -10.54 6.18
CA GLY A 131 -3.03 -10.39 4.88
C GLY A 131 -3.28 -11.59 3.97
N TYR A 132 -3.29 -12.79 4.54
CA TYR A 132 -3.53 -14.05 3.83
C TYR A 132 -5.01 -14.20 3.43
N ASN A 133 -5.93 -13.85 4.33
CA ASN A 133 -7.37 -13.95 4.11
C ASN A 133 -7.98 -12.77 3.34
N GLY A 134 -7.26 -11.66 3.20
CA GLY A 134 -7.69 -10.48 2.42
C GLY A 134 -8.48 -9.41 3.19
N TYR A 135 -8.46 -9.43 4.53
CA TYR A 135 -9.24 -8.51 5.39
C TYR A 135 -8.66 -7.10 5.53
#